data_AF-A0A182QR34-F1
#
_entry.id   AF-A0A182QR34-F1
#
_cell.length_a   1.000
_cell.length_b   1.000
_cell.length_c   1.000
_cell.angle_alpha   90.00
_cell.angle_beta   90.00
_cell.angle_gamma   90.00
#
_symmetry.space_group_name_H-M   'P 1'
#
loop_
_entity.id
_entity.type
_entity.pdbx_description
1 polymer ?
#
loop_
_entity_poly.entity_id
_entity_poly.type
_entity_poly.pdbx_seq_one_letter_code
_entity_poly.pdbx_strand_id
1 'polypeptide(L)'
;MAINPEKEEYELQHFNFSSDEIVAQNIQMVQSLLHKSLSVFTDQLIEKQKIPPDSAERLRASCTKTALAMYNDCQPAMGELNALYRETFSIPENVLLPTDLMQTRGYTEELVNTLTQEVQNAKDAVMQGAVFLASLEAEMELHRALEPSYEADESVVEMLQHFQEQEIDPDDLSDLVKRLEIAGVIEDSSECDTVEFDNFLLQK
;
A
#
# COMPACT_ATOMS: atom_id res chain seq x y z
N MET A 1 -20.74 42.56 -6.39
CA MET A 1 -20.44 41.57 -5.34
C MET A 1 -19.04 41.09 -5.59
N ALA A 2 -18.14 41.25 -4.61
CA ALA A 2 -16.77 40.76 -4.73
C ALA A 2 -16.83 39.23 -4.70
N ILE A 3 -16.32 38.60 -5.76
CA ILE A 3 -16.15 37.15 -5.82
C ILE A 3 -15.06 36.83 -4.81
N ASN A 4 -15.38 36.05 -3.78
CA ASN A 4 -14.38 35.59 -2.83
C ASN A 4 -13.71 34.34 -3.44
N PRO A 5 -12.45 34.44 -3.93
CA PRO A 5 -11.83 33.36 -4.69
C PRO A 5 -11.70 32.06 -3.89
N GLU A 6 -11.52 32.16 -2.57
CA GLU A 6 -11.44 31.01 -1.67
C GLU A 6 -12.76 30.24 -1.59
N LYS A 7 -13.88 30.95 -1.69
CA LYS A 7 -15.22 30.34 -1.66
C LYS A 7 -15.53 29.61 -2.96
N GLU A 8 -15.11 30.18 -4.09
CA GLU A 8 -15.29 29.57 -5.41
C GLU A 8 -14.45 28.29 -5.55
N GLU A 9 -13.21 28.28 -5.03
CA GLU A 9 -12.37 27.08 -4.99
C GLU A 9 -13.02 25.96 -4.15
N TYR A 10 -13.64 26.33 -3.02
CA TYR A 10 -14.36 25.40 -2.15
C TYR A 10 -15.60 24.79 -2.82
N GLU A 11 -16.37 25.63 -3.51
CA GLU A 11 -17.52 25.20 -4.32
C GLU A 11 -17.08 24.30 -5.47
N LEU A 12 -15.97 24.64 -6.14
CA LEU A 12 -15.39 23.84 -7.21
C LEU A 12 -14.93 22.46 -6.71
N GLN A 13 -14.30 22.39 -5.54
CA GLN A 13 -13.89 21.13 -4.93
C GLN A 13 -15.08 20.20 -4.64
N HIS A 14 -16.23 20.77 -4.28
CA HIS A 14 -17.42 19.97 -4.00
C HIS A 14 -18.18 19.53 -5.25
N PHE A 15 -18.44 20.47 -6.16
CA PHE A 15 -19.32 20.26 -7.31
C PHE A 15 -18.59 19.83 -8.57
N ASN A 16 -17.26 20.02 -8.66
CA ASN A 16 -16.42 19.83 -9.85
C ASN A 16 -16.79 20.73 -11.05
N PHE A 17 -17.59 21.76 -10.83
CA PHE A 17 -17.91 22.81 -11.81
C PHE A 17 -18.08 24.13 -11.08
N SER A 18 -17.88 25.25 -11.77
CA SER A 18 -18.21 26.57 -11.20
C SER A 18 -19.66 26.97 -11.50
N SER A 19 -20.25 27.76 -10.61
CA SER A 19 -21.59 28.31 -10.85
C SER A 19 -21.63 29.18 -12.12
N ASP A 20 -20.52 29.83 -12.46
CA ASP A 20 -20.36 30.62 -13.67
C ASP A 20 -20.28 29.76 -14.95
N GLU A 21 -19.71 28.56 -14.88
CA GLU A 21 -19.74 27.60 -15.99
C GLU A 21 -21.17 27.17 -16.32
N ILE A 22 -21.99 26.88 -15.30
CA ILE A 22 -23.41 26.54 -15.51
C ILE A 22 -24.18 27.70 -16.12
N VAL A 23 -23.94 28.93 -15.63
CA VAL A 23 -24.56 30.13 -16.18
C VAL A 23 -24.17 30.31 -17.66
N ALA A 24 -22.89 30.16 -17.99
CA ALA A 24 -22.41 30.28 -19.37
C ALA A 24 -23.02 29.20 -20.28
N GLN A 25 -23.08 27.95 -19.83
CA GLN A 25 -23.70 26.85 -20.57
C GLN A 25 -25.19 27.08 -20.78
N ASN A 26 -25.90 27.59 -19.78
CA ASN A 26 -27.33 27.88 -19.89
C ASN A 26 -27.59 29.01 -20.90
N ILE A 27 -26.80 30.09 -20.86
CA ILE A 27 -26.87 31.19 -21.83
C ILE A 27 -26.70 30.65 -23.26
N GLN A 28 -25.67 29.83 -23.51
CA GLN A 28 -25.44 29.24 -24.82
C GLN A 28 -26.59 28.31 -25.25
N MET A 29 -27.12 27.51 -24.33
CA MET A 29 -28.23 26.61 -24.59
C MET A 29 -29.49 27.38 -25.00
N VAL A 30 -29.86 28.44 -24.28
CA VAL A 30 -31.05 29.26 -24.59
C VAL A 30 -30.89 29.96 -25.93
N GLN A 31 -29.72 30.54 -26.22
CA GLN A 31 -29.45 31.16 -27.52
C GLN A 31 -29.54 30.16 -28.67
N SER A 32 -28.98 28.97 -28.49
CA SER A 32 -29.04 27.87 -29.47
C SER A 32 -30.49 27.42 -29.72
N LEU A 33 -31.27 27.23 -28.66
CA LEU A 33 -32.67 26.82 -28.77
C LEU A 33 -33.54 27.87 -29.47
N LEU A 34 -33.38 29.15 -29.12
CA LEU A 34 -34.07 30.25 -29.79
C LEU A 34 -33.73 30.30 -31.28
N HIS A 35 -32.45 30.24 -31.61
CA HIS A 35 -32.01 30.25 -33.00
C HIS A 35 -32.55 29.04 -33.77
N LYS A 36 -32.43 27.83 -33.21
CA LYS A 36 -32.90 26.61 -33.87
C LYS A 36 -34.41 26.64 -34.08
N SER A 37 -35.18 27.07 -33.08
CA SER A 37 -36.64 27.14 -33.16
C SER A 37 -37.09 28.16 -34.21
N LEU A 38 -36.49 29.36 -34.22
CA LEU A 38 -36.80 30.38 -35.23
C LEU A 38 -36.37 29.98 -36.64
N SER A 39 -35.24 29.29 -36.79
CA SER A 39 -34.80 28.77 -38.09
C SER A 39 -35.80 27.75 -38.64
N VAL A 40 -36.18 26.77 -37.82
CA VAL A 40 -37.17 25.75 -38.21
C VAL A 40 -38.51 26.38 -38.56
N PHE A 41 -38.97 27.33 -37.74
CA PHE A 41 -40.21 28.07 -38.03
C PHE A 41 -40.12 28.84 -39.36
N THR A 42 -39.00 29.51 -39.60
CA THR A 42 -38.75 30.30 -40.82
C THR A 42 -38.75 29.41 -42.06
N ASP A 43 -38.08 28.26 -42.00
CA ASP A 43 -38.04 27.31 -43.12
C ASP A 43 -39.42 26.71 -43.40
N GLN A 44 -40.18 26.34 -42.36
CA GLN A 44 -41.55 25.87 -42.51
C GLN A 44 -42.49 26.95 -43.08
N LEU A 45 -42.30 28.21 -42.71
CA LEU A 45 -43.07 29.34 -43.23
C LEU A 45 -42.79 29.54 -44.73
N ILE A 46 -41.51 29.51 -45.12
CA ILE A 46 -41.08 29.64 -46.52
C ILE A 46 -41.69 28.52 -47.37
N GLU A 47 -41.64 27.28 -46.88
CA GLU A 47 -42.18 26.11 -47.57
C GLU A 47 -43.71 26.21 -47.72
N LYS A 48 -44.43 26.52 -46.64
CA LYS A 48 -45.90 26.59 -46.66
C LYS A 48 -46.45 27.74 -47.50
N GLN A 49 -45.80 28.90 -47.49
CA GLN A 49 -46.24 30.06 -48.26
C GLN A 49 -45.63 30.16 -49.66
N LYS A 50 -44.72 29.23 -50.04
CA LYS A 50 -44.00 29.24 -51.33
C LYS A 50 -43.35 30.60 -51.61
N ILE A 51 -42.64 31.12 -50.61
CA ILE A 51 -42.01 32.44 -50.68
C ILE A 51 -40.91 32.42 -51.77
N PRO A 52 -40.80 33.45 -52.62
CA PRO A 52 -39.73 33.56 -53.61
C PRO A 52 -38.33 33.50 -52.98
N PRO A 53 -37.32 32.93 -53.68
CA PRO A 53 -35.99 32.67 -53.11
C PRO A 53 -35.31 33.93 -52.55
N ASP A 54 -35.38 35.06 -53.28
CA ASP A 54 -34.79 36.33 -52.84
C ASP A 54 -35.40 36.87 -51.54
N SER A 55 -36.68 36.59 -51.29
CA SER A 55 -37.38 37.00 -50.07
C SER A 55 -37.15 35.99 -48.93
N ALA A 56 -37.01 34.71 -49.26
CA ALA A 56 -36.68 33.65 -48.32
C ALA A 56 -35.29 33.85 -47.70
N GLU A 57 -34.29 34.23 -48.50
CA GLU A 57 -32.94 34.53 -47.99
C GLU A 57 -32.91 35.74 -47.06
N ARG A 58 -33.65 36.81 -47.38
CA ARG A 58 -33.80 37.96 -46.48
C ARG A 58 -34.47 37.58 -45.16
N LEU A 59 -35.48 36.71 -45.21
CA LEU A 59 -36.17 36.24 -44.01
C LEU A 59 -35.24 35.41 -43.12
N ARG A 60 -34.44 34.51 -43.70
CA ARG A 60 -33.40 33.76 -42.98
C ARG A 60 -32.33 34.68 -42.37
N ALA A 61 -31.89 35.70 -43.10
CA ALA A 61 -30.95 36.70 -42.57
C ALA A 61 -31.54 37.54 -41.43
N SER A 62 -32.86 37.78 -41.45
CA SER A 62 -33.56 38.47 -40.36
C SER A 62 -33.75 37.59 -39.12
N CYS A 63 -33.78 36.27 -39.27
CA CYS A 63 -33.97 35.31 -38.18
C CYS A 63 -32.96 35.49 -37.05
N THR A 64 -31.68 35.69 -37.37
CA THR A 64 -30.62 35.91 -36.38
C THR A 64 -30.83 37.20 -35.57
N LYS A 65 -31.30 38.27 -36.22
CA LYS A 65 -31.61 39.54 -35.56
C LYS A 65 -32.81 39.40 -34.63
N THR A 66 -33.85 38.68 -35.08
CA THR A 66 -35.04 38.40 -34.27
C THR A 66 -34.71 37.50 -33.08
N ALA A 67 -33.87 36.48 -33.26
CA ALA A 67 -33.41 35.61 -32.18
C ALA A 67 -32.66 36.40 -31.10
N LEU A 68 -31.81 37.34 -31.51
CA LEU A 68 -31.06 38.20 -30.59
C LEU A 68 -31.99 39.18 -29.85
N ALA A 69 -32.98 39.75 -30.53
CA ALA A 69 -34.00 40.58 -29.88
C ALA A 69 -34.80 39.79 -28.83
N MET A 70 -35.28 38.59 -29.18
CA MET A 70 -36.00 37.72 -28.24
C MET A 70 -35.12 37.31 -27.05
N TYR A 71 -33.83 37.06 -27.26
CA TYR A 71 -32.91 36.78 -26.16
C TYR A 71 -32.74 38.00 -25.23
N ASN A 72 -32.64 39.21 -25.79
CA ASN A 72 -32.55 40.44 -25.01
C ASN A 72 -33.83 40.68 -24.19
N ASP A 73 -35.01 40.33 -24.73
CA ASP A 73 -36.26 40.40 -23.98
C ASP A 73 -36.29 39.40 -22.81
N CYS A 74 -35.62 38.25 -22.96
CA CYS A 74 -35.48 37.24 -21.91
C CYS A 74 -34.37 37.53 -20.89
N GLN A 75 -33.47 38.50 -21.14
CA GLN A 75 -32.37 38.82 -20.22
C GLN A 75 -32.78 39.03 -18.75
N PRO A 76 -33.86 39.76 -18.41
CA PRO A 76 -34.23 39.94 -17.00
C PRO A 76 -34.55 38.61 -16.31
N ALA A 77 -35.31 37.73 -16.96
CA ALA A 77 -35.62 36.39 -16.44
C ALA A 77 -34.37 35.50 -16.36
N MET A 78 -33.47 35.61 -17.34
CA MET A 78 -32.16 34.93 -17.28
C MET A 78 -31.30 35.45 -16.13
N GLY A 79 -31.36 36.75 -15.83
CA GLY A 79 -30.67 37.36 -14.70
C GLY A 79 -31.14 36.80 -13.35
N GLU A 80 -32.46 36.65 -13.18
CA GLU A 80 -33.05 36.01 -11.99
C GLU A 80 -32.63 34.54 -11.87
N LEU A 81 -32.67 33.80 -12.99
CA LEU A 81 -32.22 32.41 -13.02
C LEU A 81 -30.73 32.27 -12.68
N ASN A 82 -29.89 33.16 -13.19
CA ASN A 82 -28.46 33.18 -12.90
C ASN A 82 -28.19 33.49 -11.42
N ALA A 83 -28.96 34.40 -10.82
CA ALA A 83 -28.89 34.66 -9.39
C ALA A 83 -29.29 33.41 -8.57
N LEU A 84 -30.34 32.71 -8.99
CA LEU A 84 -30.77 31.47 -8.36
C LEU A 84 -29.71 30.36 -8.45
N TYR A 85 -29.03 30.22 -9.59
CA TYR A 85 -27.93 29.26 -9.72
C TYR A 85 -26.78 29.58 -8.76
N ARG A 86 -26.42 30.85 -8.66
CA ARG A 86 -25.38 31.31 -7.71
C ARG A 86 -25.80 31.09 -6.27
N GLU A 87 -27.08 31.23 -5.93
CA GLU A 87 -27.57 30.93 -4.59
C GLU A 87 -27.61 29.42 -4.31
N THR A 88 -28.08 28.63 -5.27
CA THR A 88 -28.29 27.17 -5.12
C THR A 88 -26.97 26.41 -5.02
N PHE A 89 -25.99 26.80 -5.83
CA PHE A 89 -24.67 26.16 -5.86
C PHE A 89 -23.67 26.83 -4.92
N SER A 90 -24.12 27.77 -4.09
CA SER A 90 -23.23 28.35 -3.09
C SER A 90 -23.21 27.54 -1.81
N ILE A 91 -22.01 27.28 -1.30
CA ILE A 91 -21.83 26.64 -0.01
C ILE A 91 -21.83 27.72 1.09
N PRO A 92 -22.68 27.62 2.13
CA PRO A 92 -22.64 28.55 3.25
C PRO A 92 -21.29 28.50 3.98
N GLU A 93 -20.78 29.65 4.41
CA GLU A 93 -19.47 29.76 5.11
C GLU A 93 -19.40 28.94 6.41
N ASN A 94 -20.55 28.62 6.99
CA ASN A 94 -20.66 27.83 8.22
C ASN A 94 -20.78 26.32 7.97
N VAL A 95 -20.66 25.85 6.73
CA VAL A 95 -20.78 24.43 6.36
C VAL A 95 -19.41 23.92 5.91
N LEU A 96 -18.91 22.93 6.65
CA LEU A 96 -17.72 22.17 6.27
C LEU A 96 -18.10 21.00 5.36
N LEU A 97 -17.31 20.78 4.33
CA LEU A 97 -17.41 19.63 3.47
C LEU A 97 -17.08 18.34 4.23
N PRO A 98 -17.68 17.20 3.86
CA PRO A 98 -17.39 15.91 4.48
C PRO A 98 -15.91 15.52 4.44
N THR A 99 -15.16 15.99 3.44
CA THR A 99 -13.71 15.80 3.31
C THR A 99 -12.94 16.48 4.45
N ASP A 100 -13.44 17.62 4.91
CA ASP A 100 -12.76 18.45 5.90
C ASP A 100 -13.17 18.08 7.32
N LEU A 101 -14.26 17.32 7.49
CA LEU A 101 -14.60 16.68 8.76
C LEU A 101 -13.47 15.78 9.27
N MET A 102 -12.71 15.16 8.36
CA MET A 102 -11.52 14.36 8.73
C MET A 102 -10.36 15.23 9.19
N GLN A 103 -10.22 16.43 8.63
CA GLN A 103 -9.24 17.43 9.06
C GLN A 103 -9.64 18.11 10.37
N THR A 104 -10.95 18.16 10.68
CA THR A 104 -11.47 18.73 11.93
C THR A 104 -10.99 17.95 13.16
N ARG A 105 -10.65 16.66 13.00
CA ARG A 105 -10.00 15.90 14.07
C ARG A 105 -8.59 16.40 14.41
N GLY A 106 -8.05 17.35 13.64
CA GLY A 106 -6.88 18.13 14.02
C GLY A 106 -5.77 17.23 14.50
N TYR A 107 -5.34 16.28 13.67
CA TYR A 107 -4.14 15.52 13.98
C TYR A 107 -2.99 16.52 14.08
N THR A 108 -2.65 16.90 15.31
CA THR A 108 -1.52 17.78 15.57
C THR A 108 -0.26 17.15 14.97
N GLU A 109 0.65 17.98 14.49
CA GLU A 109 1.94 17.51 13.94
C GLU A 109 2.69 16.63 14.95
N GLU A 110 2.55 16.94 16.24
CA GLU A 110 3.04 16.12 17.35
C GLU A 110 2.45 14.71 17.37
N LEU A 111 1.14 14.56 17.18
CA LEU A 111 0.48 13.25 17.12
C LEU A 111 0.93 12.45 15.89
N VAL A 112 1.10 13.11 14.74
CA VAL A 112 1.60 12.47 13.52
C VAL A 112 3.04 11.98 13.71
N ASN A 113 3.89 12.80 14.33
CA ASN A 113 5.27 12.44 14.63
C ASN A 113 5.35 11.28 15.63
N THR A 114 4.49 11.29 16.66
CA THR A 114 4.41 10.20 17.64
C THR A 114 4.00 8.88 16.97
N LEU A 115 2.94 8.89 16.15
CA LEU A 115 2.49 7.71 15.41
C LEU A 115 3.57 7.20 14.44
N THR A 116 4.28 8.11 13.76
CA THR A 116 5.37 7.72 12.86
C THR A 116 6.50 7.03 13.62
N GLN A 117 6.83 7.54 14.81
CA GLN A 117 7.85 6.94 15.66
C GLN A 117 7.41 5.60 16.23
N GLU A 118 6.14 5.44 16.63
CA GLU A 118 5.58 4.15 17.05
C GLU A 118 5.63 3.11 15.92
N VAL A 119 5.25 3.51 14.70
CA VAL A 119 5.31 2.64 13.52
C VAL A 119 6.74 2.19 13.23
N GLN A 120 7.70 3.11 13.34
CA GLN A 120 9.12 2.78 13.12
C GLN A 120 9.64 1.84 14.20
N ASN A 121 9.33 2.10 15.48
CA ASN A 121 9.71 1.23 16.59
C ASN A 121 9.10 -0.18 16.45
N ALA A 122 7.83 -0.27 16.05
CA ALA A 122 7.16 -1.55 15.81
C ALA A 122 7.81 -2.32 14.65
N LYS A 123 8.17 -1.63 13.56
CA LYS A 123 8.88 -2.22 12.43
C LYS A 123 10.25 -2.77 12.85
N ASP A 124 11.01 -2.00 13.62
CA ASP A 124 12.32 -2.41 14.10
C ASP A 124 12.22 -3.62 15.05
N ALA A 125 11.21 -3.64 15.94
CA ALA A 125 10.93 -4.79 16.80
C ALA A 125 10.56 -6.06 16.01
N VAL A 126 9.74 -5.92 14.96
CA VAL A 126 9.38 -7.05 14.08
C VAL A 126 10.62 -7.57 13.34
N MET A 127 11.47 -6.68 12.85
CA MET A 127 12.71 -7.07 12.16
C MET A 127 13.68 -7.79 13.10
N GLN A 128 13.87 -7.29 14.32
CA GLN A 128 14.67 -7.96 15.34
C GLN A 128 14.07 -9.33 15.70
N GLY A 129 12.76 -9.42 15.86
CA GLY A 129 12.04 -10.68 16.10
C GLY A 129 12.25 -11.69 14.97
N ALA A 130 12.22 -11.25 13.71
CA ALA A 130 12.47 -12.11 12.56
C ALA A 130 13.90 -12.67 12.53
N VAL A 131 14.90 -11.83 12.83
CA VAL A 131 16.31 -12.26 12.94
C VAL A 131 16.47 -13.27 14.08
N PHE A 132 15.85 -13.00 15.23
CA PHE A 132 15.90 -13.89 16.38
C PHE A 132 15.26 -15.26 16.10
N LEU A 133 14.11 -15.29 15.43
CA LEU A 133 13.47 -16.54 15.00
C LEU A 133 14.35 -17.32 14.03
N ALA A 134 14.98 -16.64 13.06
CA ALA A 134 15.92 -17.29 12.15
C ALA A 134 17.14 -17.86 12.88
N SER A 135 17.67 -17.18 13.91
CA SER A 135 18.76 -17.73 14.73
C SER A 135 18.34 -18.92 15.56
N LEU A 136 17.13 -18.91 16.14
CA LEU A 136 16.59 -20.04 16.90
C LEU A 136 16.38 -21.26 16.00
N GLU A 137 15.92 -21.06 14.77
CA GLU A 137 15.75 -22.14 13.81
C GLU A 137 17.10 -22.76 13.42
N ALA A 138 18.13 -21.93 13.22
CA ALA A 138 19.49 -22.41 12.98
C ALA A 138 20.08 -23.19 14.17
N GLU A 139 19.83 -22.72 15.40
CA GLU A 139 20.27 -23.40 16.62
C GLU A 139 19.54 -24.74 16.82
N MET A 140 18.24 -24.79 16.58
CA MET A 140 17.48 -26.04 16.59
C MET A 140 18.01 -27.05 15.58
N GLU A 141 18.36 -26.60 14.38
CA GLU A 141 18.90 -27.49 13.36
C GLU A 141 20.29 -28.01 13.73
N LEU A 142 21.13 -27.19 14.38
CA LEU A 142 22.40 -27.64 14.97
C LEU A 142 22.15 -28.73 16.01
N HIS A 143 21.21 -28.53 16.94
CA HIS A 143 20.90 -29.53 17.97
C HIS A 143 20.42 -30.86 17.37
N ARG A 144 19.56 -30.81 16.35
CA ARG A 144 19.15 -32.01 15.59
C ARG A 144 20.34 -32.71 14.92
N ALA A 145 21.30 -31.94 14.39
CA ALA A 145 22.49 -32.52 13.78
C ALA A 145 23.41 -33.20 14.81
N LEU A 146 23.35 -32.81 16.10
CA LEU A 146 24.10 -33.44 17.18
C LEU A 146 23.41 -34.68 17.77
N GLU A 147 22.09 -34.85 17.64
CA GLU A 147 21.37 -36.03 18.17
C GLU A 147 22.03 -37.38 17.80
N PRO A 148 22.45 -37.63 16.54
CA PRO A 148 23.10 -38.88 16.17
C PRO A 148 24.45 -39.11 16.88
N SER A 149 25.17 -38.04 17.22
CA SER A 149 26.42 -38.16 17.97
C SER A 149 26.19 -38.53 19.43
N TYR A 150 25.12 -38.01 20.05
CA TYR A 150 24.71 -38.42 21.40
C TYR A 150 24.24 -39.88 21.43
N GLU A 151 23.48 -40.33 20.44
CA GLU A 151 23.08 -41.73 20.31
C GLU A 151 24.29 -42.66 20.11
N ALA A 152 25.29 -42.23 19.34
CA ALA A 152 26.53 -42.98 19.16
C ALA A 152 27.35 -43.06 20.45
N ASP A 153 27.48 -41.96 21.18
CA ASP A 153 28.16 -41.92 22.49
C ASP A 153 27.44 -42.81 23.52
N GLU A 154 26.11 -42.77 23.57
CA GLU A 154 25.31 -43.63 24.45
C GLU A 154 25.53 -45.12 24.10
N SER A 155 25.55 -45.46 22.81
CA SER A 155 25.88 -46.82 22.36
C SER A 155 27.29 -47.26 22.77
N VAL A 156 28.28 -46.37 22.73
CA VAL A 156 29.64 -46.66 23.20
C VAL A 156 29.67 -46.87 24.71
N VAL A 157 28.94 -46.07 25.47
CA VAL A 157 28.82 -46.22 26.93
C VAL A 157 28.15 -47.54 27.30
N GLU A 158 27.07 -47.93 26.60
CA GLU A 158 26.42 -49.23 26.78
C GLU A 158 27.38 -50.39 26.47
N MET A 159 28.16 -50.30 25.39
CA MET A 159 29.20 -51.30 25.08
C MET A 159 30.25 -51.39 26.19
N LEU A 160 30.71 -50.26 26.72
CA LEU A 160 31.68 -50.23 27.83
C LEU A 160 31.11 -50.82 29.12
N GLN A 161 29.85 -50.53 29.44
CA GLN A 161 29.15 -51.14 30.58
C GLN A 161 29.02 -52.65 30.39
N HIS A 162 28.65 -53.10 29.20
CA HIS A 162 28.58 -54.53 28.89
C HIS A 162 29.95 -55.21 28.98
N PHE A 163 31.04 -54.55 28.57
CA PHE A 163 32.41 -55.06 28.80
C PHE A 163 32.84 -55.05 30.27
N GLN A 164 32.23 -54.21 31.10
CA GLN A 164 32.48 -54.18 32.53
C GLN A 164 31.66 -55.26 33.27
N GLU A 165 30.45 -55.57 32.79
CA GLU A 165 29.57 -56.62 33.33
C GLU A 165 29.98 -58.02 32.87
N GLN A 166 30.52 -58.14 31.66
CA GLN A 166 31.32 -59.30 31.27
C GLN A 166 32.64 -59.18 32.02
N GLU A 167 32.75 -59.76 33.21
CA GLU A 167 34.02 -59.86 33.96
C GLU A 167 35.11 -60.49 33.08
N ILE A 168 35.80 -59.69 32.28
CA ILE A 168 37.09 -60.04 31.72
C ILE A 168 38.06 -59.79 32.86
N ASP A 169 38.46 -60.87 33.52
CA ASP A 169 39.46 -60.82 34.56
C ASP A 169 40.73 -60.17 33.95
N PRO A 170 41.23 -59.05 34.49
CA PRO A 170 42.43 -58.40 33.96
C PRO A 170 43.63 -59.36 33.89
N ASP A 171 43.63 -60.40 34.72
CA ASP A 171 44.61 -61.48 34.69
C ASP A 171 44.48 -62.37 33.44
N ASP A 172 43.27 -62.61 32.91
CA ASP A 172 43.04 -63.37 31.67
C ASP A 172 43.50 -62.62 30.42
N LEU A 173 43.37 -61.29 30.38
CA LEU A 173 43.92 -60.45 29.31
C LEU A 173 45.45 -60.40 29.37
N SER A 174 46.03 -60.28 30.58
CA SER A 174 47.49 -60.37 30.79
C SER A 174 48.03 -61.73 30.35
N ASP A 175 47.34 -62.82 30.69
CA ASP A 175 47.74 -64.18 30.31
C ASP A 175 47.56 -64.44 28.82
N LEU A 176 46.57 -63.85 28.16
CA LEU A 176 46.39 -63.93 26.72
C LEU A 176 47.50 -63.17 25.97
N VAL A 177 47.86 -61.98 26.44
CA VAL A 177 48.98 -61.19 25.88
C VAL A 177 50.31 -61.92 26.06
N LYS A 178 50.60 -62.45 27.26
CA LYS A 178 51.78 -63.29 27.50
C LYS A 178 51.80 -64.54 26.63
N ARG A 179 50.65 -65.19 26.41
CA ARG A 179 50.56 -66.36 25.50
C ARG A 179 50.79 -65.98 24.04
N LEU A 180 50.35 -64.80 23.61
CA LEU A 180 50.58 -64.29 22.25
C LEU A 180 52.03 -63.84 22.03
N GLU A 181 52.68 -63.28 23.06
CA GLU A 181 54.13 -63.00 23.09
C GLU A 181 54.95 -64.30 23.04
N ILE A 182 54.60 -65.31 23.85
CA ILE A 182 55.26 -66.63 23.85
C ILE A 182 55.04 -67.36 22.51
N ALA A 183 53.88 -67.17 21.87
CA ALA A 183 53.57 -67.71 20.56
C ALA A 183 54.23 -66.93 19.40
N GLY A 184 54.93 -65.83 19.68
CA GLY A 184 55.69 -65.04 18.70
C GLY A 184 54.82 -64.23 17.74
N VAL A 185 53.57 -63.94 18.12
CA VAL A 185 52.62 -63.16 17.29
C VAL A 185 52.79 -61.66 17.50
N ILE A 186 53.28 -61.25 18.67
CA ILE A 186 53.52 -59.85 19.04
C ILE A 186 55.03 -59.71 19.33
N GLU A 187 55.70 -58.81 18.60
CA GLU A 187 57.07 -58.39 18.92
C GLU A 187 57.03 -57.38 20.08
N ASP A 188 57.84 -57.64 21.09
CA ASP A 188 57.96 -56.87 22.33
C ASP A 188 58.53 -55.46 22.04
N SER A 189 57.69 -54.52 21.59
CA SER A 189 58.07 -53.12 21.46
C SER A 189 57.90 -52.42 22.81
N SER A 190 58.71 -52.83 23.78
CA SER A 190 58.98 -52.07 25.01
C SER A 190 59.78 -50.81 24.65
N GLU A 191 59.14 -49.84 24.01
CA GLU A 191 59.55 -48.44 24.05
C GLU A 191 58.41 -47.66 24.70
N CYS A 192 58.61 -47.41 25.99
CA CYS A 192 57.81 -46.53 26.82
C CYS A 192 58.05 -45.09 26.36
N ASP A 193 57.35 -44.66 25.31
CA ASP A 193 57.22 -43.24 24.99
C ASP A 193 56.11 -42.65 25.85
N THR A 194 56.53 -41.96 26.91
CA THR A 194 55.69 -41.05 27.66
C THR A 194 55.19 -39.95 26.72
N VAL A 195 53.99 -40.12 26.17
CA VAL A 195 53.30 -39.05 25.46
C VAL A 195 52.76 -38.08 26.51
N GLU A 196 53.46 -36.96 26.70
CA GLU A 196 52.99 -35.80 27.44
C GLU A 196 51.67 -35.31 26.80
N PHE A 197 50.56 -35.44 27.53
CA PHE A 197 49.31 -34.76 27.18
C PHE A 197 49.48 -33.28 27.47
N ASP A 198 49.71 -32.50 26.41
CA ASP A 198 49.71 -31.05 26.45
C ASP A 198 48.33 -30.53 26.91
N ASN A 199 48.34 -29.89 28.08
CA ASN A 199 47.25 -29.03 28.58
C ASN A 199 47.12 -27.80 27.67
N PHE A 200 46.29 -27.89 26.63
CA PHE A 200 46.03 -26.76 25.74
C PHE A 200 44.54 -26.45 25.53
N LEU A 201 43.70 -26.50 26.57
CA LEU A 201 42.32 -25.98 26.50
C LEU A 201 41.82 -25.29 27.78
N LEU A 202 42.68 -24.53 28.46
CA LEU A 202 42.24 -23.55 29.46
C LEU A 202 42.97 -22.22 29.31
N GLN A 203 42.60 -21.45 28.29
CA GLN A 203 42.65 -19.99 28.38
C GLN A 203 41.29 -19.39 28.04
N LYS A 204 40.77 -18.70 29.04
CA LYS A 204 39.65 -17.75 29.02
C LYS A 204 40.03 -16.50 28.24
#